data_AF-A0A9P4UUR7-F1
#
_entry.id   AF-A0A9P4UUR7-F1
#
_cell.length_a   1.000
_cell.length_b   1.000
_cell.length_c   1.000
_cell.angle_alpha   90.00
_cell.angle_beta   90.00
_cell.angle_gamma   90.00
#
_symmetry.space_group_name_H-M   'P 1'
#
loop_
_entity.id
_entity.type
_entity.pdbx_description
1 polymer ?
#
loop_
_entity_poly.entity_id
_entity_poly.type
_entity_poly.pdbx_seq_one_letter_code
_entity_poly.pdbx_strand_id
1 'polypeptide(L)'
;MHATCHCAAISITAPQPTNTINECQCGVCFRYGAVWAYYPLDQVAITKQEGLSTRIYQCNEKSIEFHFCERCNGLMYWWPVDEKGAPKMGLNTKMVVDRKELMGIEVEKEFA
;
A
#
# COMPACT_ATOMS: atom_id res chain seq x y z
N MET A 1 0.37 7.28 11.05
CA MET A 1 -0.64 6.90 10.07
C MET A 1 -1.13 5.50 10.31
N HIS A 2 -2.46 5.34 10.36
CA HIS A 2 -3.12 4.06 10.54
C HIS A 2 -4.05 3.74 9.37
N ALA A 3 -3.90 2.55 8.79
CA ALA A 3 -4.71 2.09 7.67
C ALA A 3 -5.32 0.72 7.97
N THR A 4 -6.54 0.51 7.49
CA THR A 4 -7.25 -0.77 7.65
C THR A 4 -7.98 -1.14 6.37
N CYS A 5 -8.11 -2.43 6.10
CA CYS A 5 -9.06 -2.87 5.08
C CYS A 5 -10.50 -2.59 5.56
N HIS A 6 -11.47 -2.64 4.64
CA HIS A 6 -12.88 -2.35 4.97
C HIS A 6 -13.43 -3.20 6.14
N CYS A 7 -13.03 -4.47 6.22
CA CYS A 7 -13.46 -5.39 7.28
C CYS A 7 -12.58 -5.39 8.53
N ALA A 8 -11.61 -4.47 8.62
CA ALA A 8 -10.63 -4.33 9.70
C ALA A 8 -9.78 -5.58 9.99
N ALA A 9 -9.77 -6.57 9.10
CA ALA A 9 -9.02 -7.81 9.28
C ALA A 9 -7.51 -7.65 9.02
N ILE A 10 -7.14 -6.60 8.27
CA ILE A 10 -5.74 -6.17 8.07
C ILE A 10 -5.63 -4.74 8.60
N SER A 11 -4.58 -4.51 9.39
CA SER A 11 -4.19 -3.20 9.89
C SER A 11 -2.73 -2.92 9.56
N ILE A 12 -2.43 -1.67 9.21
CA ILE A 12 -1.09 -1.21 8.87
C ILE A 12 -0.81 0.07 9.64
N THR A 13 0.36 0.14 10.26
CA THR A 13 0.86 1.35 10.92
C THR A 13 2.18 1.76 10.29
N ALA A 14 2.29 3.05 9.95
CA ALA A 14 3.48 3.66 9.39
C ALA A 14 3.58 5.15 9.83
N PRO A 15 4.77 5.77 9.75
CA PRO A 15 4.91 7.22 9.92
C PRO A 15 4.02 7.99 8.95
N GLN A 16 3.57 9.20 9.32
CA GLN A 16 2.84 10.05 8.38
C GLN A 16 3.77 10.43 7.21
N PRO A 17 3.32 10.37 5.95
CA PRO A 17 4.13 10.83 4.82
C PRO A 17 4.39 12.34 4.97
N THR A 18 5.62 12.79 4.75
CA THR A 18 5.99 14.20 4.99
C THR A 18 5.89 15.08 3.75
N ASN A 19 6.00 14.52 2.55
CA ASN A 19 6.16 15.30 1.32
C ASN A 19 5.05 14.96 0.31
N THR A 20 5.25 13.88 -0.45
CA THR A 20 4.36 13.49 -1.54
C THR A 20 3.88 12.06 -1.37
N ILE A 21 2.67 11.81 -1.87
CA ILE A 21 2.15 10.46 -2.12
C ILE A 21 1.92 10.30 -3.61
N ASN A 22 2.06 9.08 -4.11
CA ASN A 22 2.22 8.81 -5.52
C ASN A 22 0.95 8.18 -6.11
N GLU A 23 0.31 8.86 -7.06
CA GLU A 23 -0.75 8.32 -7.90
C GLU A 23 -0.15 7.80 -9.22
N CYS A 24 0.46 6.62 -9.13
CA CYS A 24 1.11 5.96 -10.26
C CYS A 24 0.11 5.68 -11.40
N GLN A 25 0.47 6.11 -12.60
CA GLN A 25 -0.35 5.99 -13.82
C GLN A 25 0.00 4.74 -14.66
N CYS A 26 0.84 3.83 -14.16
CA CYS A 26 1.12 2.57 -14.87
C CYS A 26 -0.18 1.76 -15.02
N GLY A 27 -0.22 0.88 -16.03
CA GLY A 27 -1.47 0.20 -16.42
C GLY A 27 -2.23 -0.46 -15.26
N VAL A 28 -1.54 -1.11 -14.32
CA VAL A 28 -2.18 -1.78 -13.18
C VAL A 28 -2.56 -0.79 -12.08
N CYS A 29 -1.66 0.11 -11.67
CA CYS A 29 -1.94 1.11 -10.63
C CYS A 29 -3.08 2.06 -11.03
N PHE A 30 -3.11 2.48 -12.30
CA PHE A 30 -4.19 3.31 -12.84
C PHE A 30 -5.56 2.62 -12.70
N ARG A 31 -5.63 1.32 -13.01
CA ARG A 31 -6.87 0.53 -12.90
C ARG A 31 -7.30 0.29 -11.45
N TYR A 32 -6.35 0.13 -10.53
CA TYR A 32 -6.65 0.03 -9.10
C TYR A 32 -7.01 1.38 -8.48
N GLY A 33 -6.65 2.48 -9.12
CA GLY A 33 -6.85 3.83 -8.57
C GLY A 33 -6.19 3.99 -7.20
N ALA A 34 -5.09 3.29 -6.96
CA ALA A 34 -4.37 3.35 -5.70
C ALA A 34 -3.51 4.61 -5.63
N VAL A 35 -3.31 5.11 -4.42
CA VAL A 35 -2.36 6.20 -4.14
C VAL A 35 -1.40 5.68 -3.09
N TRP A 36 -0.11 5.74 -3.38
CA TRP A 36 0.93 5.05 -2.63
C TRP A 36 1.71 6.01 -1.76
N ALA A 37 1.81 5.70 -0.47
CA ALA A 37 2.87 6.23 0.38
C ALA A 37 4.00 5.19 0.41
N TYR A 38 5.21 5.59 0.04
CA TYR A 38 6.36 4.68 -0.02
C TYR A 38 7.15 4.72 1.28
N TYR A 39 7.53 3.54 1.77
CA TYR A 39 8.29 3.39 3.01
C TYR A 39 9.37 2.33 2.87
N PRO A 40 10.51 2.46 3.58
CA PRO A 40 11.38 1.34 3.90
C PRO A 40 10.61 0.21 4.58
N LEU A 41 10.99 -1.06 4.32
CA LEU A 41 10.26 -2.23 4.82
C LEU A 41 10.19 -2.29 6.35
N ASP A 42 11.22 -1.81 7.04
CA ASP A 42 11.33 -1.79 8.51
C ASP A 42 10.53 -0.68 9.19
N GLN A 43 9.98 0.28 8.42
CA GLN A 43 9.15 1.36 8.95
C GLN A 43 7.65 1.04 8.97
N VAL A 44 7.26 -0.14 8.47
CA VAL A 44 5.85 -0.50 8.31
C VAL A 44 5.53 -1.74 9.13
N ALA A 45 4.58 -1.60 10.05
CA ALA A 45 4.03 -2.72 10.80
C ALA A 45 2.71 -3.16 10.17
N ILE A 46 2.64 -4.43 9.75
CA ILE A 46 1.44 -5.03 9.16
C ILE A 46 0.93 -6.11 10.11
N THR A 47 -0.33 -5.99 10.53
CA THR A 47 -1.01 -6.96 11.38
C THR A 47 -2.21 -7.54 10.64
N LYS A 48 -2.38 -8.86 10.74
CA LYS A 48 -3.50 -9.60 10.15
C LYS A 48 -4.20 -10.35 11.28
N GLN A 49 -5.52 -10.45 11.22
CA GLN A 49 -6.26 -11.35 12.13
C GLN A 49 -5.74 -12.79 11.97
N GLU A 50 -5.81 -13.56 13.06
CA GLU A 50 -5.36 -14.95 13.06
C GLU A 50 -6.07 -15.77 11.96
N GLY A 51 -5.30 -16.59 11.24
CA GLY A 51 -5.78 -17.39 10.11
C GLY A 51 -6.09 -16.59 8.83
N LEU A 52 -5.94 -15.26 8.82
CA LEU A 52 -6.18 -14.45 7.63
C LEU A 52 -4.95 -14.40 6.72
N SER A 53 -5.13 -14.80 5.46
CA SER A 53 -4.14 -14.60 4.40
C SER A 53 -4.46 -13.37 3.55
N THR A 54 -3.48 -12.95 2.74
CA THR A 54 -3.68 -11.96 1.68
C THR A 54 -3.72 -12.66 0.35
N ARG A 55 -4.66 -12.27 -0.52
CA ARG A 55 -4.57 -12.61 -1.94
C ARG A 55 -3.46 -11.79 -2.58
N ILE A 56 -2.65 -12.45 -3.40
CA ILE A 56 -1.46 -11.86 -4.00
C ILE A 56 -1.62 -11.84 -5.52
N TYR A 57 -1.34 -10.68 -6.12
CA TYR A 57 -1.14 -10.55 -7.56
C TYR A 57 0.27 -10.03 -7.83
N GLN A 58 1.10 -10.84 -8.49
CA GLN A 58 2.45 -10.45 -8.89
C GLN A 58 2.42 -9.66 -10.20
N CYS A 59 3.12 -8.52 -10.24
CA CYS A 59 3.15 -7.60 -11.37
C CYS A 59 4.59 -7.11 -11.65
N ASN A 60 4.76 -6.29 -12.68
CA ASN A 60 6.03 -5.70 -13.13
C ASN A 60 7.14 -6.73 -13.30
N GLU A 61 7.00 -7.63 -14.26
CA GLU A 61 7.98 -8.71 -14.51
C GLU A 61 8.26 -9.58 -13.26
N LYS A 62 7.29 -9.64 -12.34
CA LYS A 62 7.38 -10.34 -11.04
C LYS A 62 8.34 -9.67 -10.04
N SER A 63 8.50 -8.35 -10.11
CA SER A 63 9.29 -7.59 -9.14
C SER A 63 8.48 -7.09 -7.93
N ILE A 64 7.15 -7.01 -8.05
CA ILE A 64 6.27 -6.58 -6.96
C ILE A 64 5.04 -7.48 -6.79
N GLU A 65 4.54 -7.54 -5.56
CA GLU A 65 3.35 -8.27 -5.14
C GLU A 65 2.29 -7.28 -4.63
N PHE A 66 1.09 -7.26 -5.21
CA PHE A 66 -0.04 -6.53 -4.65
C PHE A 66 -0.79 -7.42 -3.65
N HIS A 67 -0.95 -6.95 -2.41
CA HIS A 67 -1.62 -7.68 -1.34
C HIS A 67 -3.03 -7.15 -1.10
N PHE A 68 -4.01 -8.02 -1.32
CA PHE A 68 -5.42 -7.77 -1.10
C PHE A 68 -5.91 -8.51 0.14
N CYS A 69 -6.81 -7.88 0.90
CA CYS A 69 -7.54 -8.59 1.95
C CYS A 69 -8.37 -9.72 1.33
N GLU A 70 -8.17 -10.95 1.78
CA GLU A 70 -8.91 -12.12 1.28
C GLU A 70 -10.41 -12.04 1.57
N ARG A 71 -10.80 -11.36 2.65
CA ARG A 71 -12.20 -11.23 3.09
C ARG A 71 -12.97 -10.14 2.35
N CYS A 72 -12.38 -8.95 2.16
CA CYS A 72 -13.10 -7.80 1.60
C CYS A 72 -12.50 -7.23 0.30
N ASN A 73 -11.49 -7.89 -0.28
CA ASN A 73 -10.83 -7.49 -1.53
C ASN A 73 -10.10 -6.13 -1.50
N GLY A 74 -9.94 -5.51 -0.33
CA GLY A 74 -9.26 -4.23 -0.23
C GLY A 74 -7.78 -4.36 -0.59
N LEU A 75 -7.30 -3.58 -1.57
CA LEU A 75 -5.89 -3.48 -1.93
C LEU A 75 -5.14 -2.68 -0.86
N MET A 76 -4.34 -3.36 -0.05
CA MET A 76 -3.76 -2.77 1.16
C MET A 76 -2.38 -2.17 0.91
N TYR A 77 -1.51 -2.92 0.26
CA TYR A 77 -0.14 -2.53 -0.01
C TYR A 77 0.41 -3.31 -1.20
N TRP A 78 1.54 -2.87 -1.74
CA TRP A 78 2.41 -3.74 -2.52
C TRP A 78 3.72 -3.99 -1.79
N TRP A 79 4.32 -5.15 -2.03
CA TRP A 79 5.59 -5.58 -1.43
C TRP A 79 6.59 -5.97 -2.53
N PRO A 80 7.89 -5.67 -2.39
CA PRO A 80 8.90 -6.12 -3.35
C PRO A 80 9.10 -7.64 -3.26
N VAL A 81 9.26 -8.31 -4.41
CA VAL A 81 9.60 -9.75 -4.43
C VAL A 81 11.05 -9.98 -4.00
N ASP A 82 11.96 -9.08 -4.39
CA ASP A 82 13.34 -9.06 -3.91
C ASP A 82 13.56 -7.87 -2.97
N GLU A 83 13.48 -8.14 -1.67
CA GLU A 83 13.68 -7.15 -0.61
C GLU A 83 15.09 -6.53 -0.61
N LYS A 84 16.09 -7.22 -1.20
CA LYS A 84 17.47 -6.70 -1.26
C LYS A 84 17.67 -5.72 -2.40
N GLY A 85 17.01 -5.96 -3.54
CA GLY A 85 17.10 -5.11 -4.73
C GLY A 85 16.20 -3.88 -4.68
N ALA A 86 15.07 -3.94 -3.96
CA ALA A 86 14.12 -2.84 -3.82
C ALA A 86 13.65 -2.72 -2.36
N PRO A 87 14.33 -1.93 -1.51
CA PRO A 87 14.09 -1.92 -0.07
C PRO A 87 12.87 -1.10 0.35
N LYS A 88 11.90 -0.89 -0.54
CA LYS A 88 10.71 -0.09 -0.28
C LYS A 88 9.43 -0.85 -0.62
N MET A 89 8.37 -0.51 0.07
CA MET A 89 7.00 -0.96 -0.15
C MET A 89 6.09 0.25 -0.37
N GLY A 90 4.87 0.02 -0.84
CA GLY A 90 3.85 1.06 -0.96
C GLY A 90 2.59 0.72 -0.19
N LEU A 91 2.21 1.60 0.73
CA LEU A 91 0.96 1.56 1.47
C LEU A 91 -0.11 2.30 0.67
N ASN A 92 -1.27 1.68 0.42
CA ASN A 92 -2.38 2.35 -0.26
C ASN A 92 -3.06 3.35 0.69
N THR A 93 -2.80 4.64 0.50
CA THR A 93 -3.29 5.71 1.38
C THR A 93 -4.81 5.83 1.37
N LYS A 94 -5.50 5.28 0.36
CA LYS A 94 -6.97 5.18 0.36
C LYS A 94 -7.53 4.24 1.43
N MET A 95 -6.67 3.46 2.11
CA MET A 95 -7.02 2.61 3.25
C MET A 95 -6.80 3.28 4.61
N VAL A 96 -6.30 4.52 4.64
CA VAL A 96 -6.08 5.29 5.86
C VAL A 96 -7.42 5.60 6.54
N VAL A 97 -7.49 5.33 7.84
CA VAL A 97 -8.75 5.43 8.61
C VAL A 97 -9.14 6.88 8.82
N ASP A 98 -8.22 7.70 9.34
CA ASP A 98 -8.44 9.14 9.49
C ASP A 98 -7.84 9.89 8.30
N ARG A 99 -8.72 10.33 7.38
CA ARG A 99 -8.32 11.08 6.17
C ARG A 99 -7.61 12.39 6.50
N LYS A 100 -7.76 12.94 7.71
CA LYS A 100 -7.02 14.13 8.15
C LYS A 100 -5.51 13.88 8.21
N GLU A 101 -5.08 12.64 8.41
CA GLU A 101 -3.66 12.25 8.34
C GLU A 101 -3.07 12.45 6.93
N LEU A 102 -3.90 12.64 5.90
CA LEU A 102 -3.48 12.91 4.52
C LEU A 102 -3.66 14.37 4.12
N MET A 103 -4.24 15.22 4.96
CA MET A 103 -4.49 16.62 4.62
C MET A 103 -3.17 17.39 4.46
N GLY A 104 -3.06 18.15 3.37
CA GLY A 104 -1.87 18.95 3.06
C GLY A 104 -0.73 18.16 2.44
N ILE A 105 -0.87 16.84 2.28
CA ILE A 105 0.10 16.02 1.54
C ILE A 105 -0.17 16.16 0.04
N GLU A 106 0.87 16.46 -0.73
CA GLU A 106 0.76 16.61 -2.17
C GLU A 106 0.64 15.24 -2.86
N VAL A 107 -0.22 15.16 -3.87
CA VAL A 107 -0.38 13.96 -4.70
C VAL A 107 0.38 14.17 -6.00
N GLU A 108 1.47 13.44 -6.16
CA GLU A 108 2.27 13.43 -7.39
C GLU A 108 1.76 12.35 -8.34
N LYS A 109 1.59 12.72 -9.62
CA LYS A 109 1.22 11.77 -10.67
C LYS A 109 2.47 11.35 -11.43
N GLU A 110 2.85 10.09 -11.27
CA GLU A 110 3.99 9.49 -11.96
C GLU A 110 3.50 8.72 -13.19
N PHE A 111 4.02 9.09 -14.36
CA PHE A 111 3.78 8.40 -15.62
C PHE A 111 4.96 7.46 -15.89
N ALA A 112 4.68 6.16 -15.93
CA ALA A 112 5.65 5.09 -16.19
C ALA A 112 5.41 4.47 -17.57
#